data_AF-A0A7D5KLU4-F1
#
_entry.id   AF-A0A7D5KLU4-F1
#
_cell.length_a   1.000
_cell.length_b   1.000
_cell.length_c   1.000
_cell.angle_alpha   90.00
_cell.angle_beta   90.00
_cell.angle_gamma   90.00
#
_symmetry.space_group_name_H-M   'P 1'
#
loop_
_entity.id
_entity.type
_entity.pdbx_description
1 polymer ?
#
loop_
_entity_poly.entity_id
_entity_poly.type
_entity_poly.pdbx_seq_one_letter_code
_entity_poly.pdbx_strand_id
1 'polypeptide(L)'
;MSDEHTTDDAFERELANARSLLDAEDVTAIHVGVVHGEEVDTAFAQTADDPEGEGLRALTLLATHLRLVAEEAGVDYETVAADAARLADSVEELPDMGDDSGSQSERED
;
A
#
# COMPACT_ATOMS: atom_id res chain seq x y z
N MET A 1 7.37 -26.05 15.83
CA MET A 1 5.97 -25.62 16.01
C MET A 1 5.85 -24.40 16.95
N SER A 2 6.93 -23.66 17.24
CA SER A 2 6.87 -22.49 18.13
C SER A 2 6.95 -21.15 17.39
N ASP A 3 7.47 -21.14 16.15
CA ASP A 3 7.61 -19.93 15.34
C ASP A 3 6.29 -19.41 14.78
N GLU A 4 5.38 -20.29 14.34
CA GLU A 4 4.10 -19.91 13.70
C GLU A 4 3.19 -19.12 14.67
N HIS A 5 3.06 -19.58 15.92
CA HIS A 5 2.32 -18.87 16.96
C HIS A 5 2.93 -17.53 17.36
N THR A 6 4.26 -17.37 17.23
CA THR A 6 4.95 -16.12 17.60
C THR A 6 4.77 -15.04 16.52
N THR A 7 4.71 -15.45 15.25
CA THR A 7 4.45 -14.54 14.12
C THR A 7 3.01 -14.02 14.15
N ASP A 8 2.03 -14.88 14.44
CA ASP A 8 0.63 -14.47 14.62
C ASP A 8 0.48 -13.44 15.75
N ASP A 9 1.12 -13.67 16.91
CA ASP A 9 1.10 -12.72 18.03
C ASP A 9 1.76 -11.37 17.67
N ALA A 10 2.80 -11.37 16.83
CA ALA A 10 3.44 -10.14 16.36
C ALA A 10 2.56 -9.37 15.37
N PHE A 11 1.91 -10.09 14.46
CA PHE A 11 0.95 -9.52 13.51
C PHE A 11 -0.25 -8.90 14.24
N GLU A 12 -0.89 -9.64 15.15
CA GLU A 12 -2.04 -9.15 15.90
C GLU A 12 -1.71 -7.90 16.72
N ARG A 13 -0.52 -7.87 17.32
CA ARG A 13 -0.02 -6.73 18.08
C ARG A 13 0.20 -5.50 17.20
N GLU A 14 0.83 -5.66 16.03
CA GLU A 14 1.05 -4.53 15.13
C GLU A 14 -0.27 -4.03 14.51
N LEU A 15 -1.19 -4.94 14.20
CA LEU A 15 -2.54 -4.58 13.76
C LEU A 15 -3.31 -3.80 14.83
N ALA A 16 -3.20 -4.20 16.11
CA ALA A 16 -3.79 -3.46 17.22
C ALA A 16 -3.16 -2.08 17.40
N ASN A 17 -1.83 -1.98 17.27
CA ASN A 17 -1.11 -0.70 17.28
C ASN A 17 -1.60 0.23 16.16
N ALA A 18 -1.64 -0.27 14.93
CA ALA A 18 -2.11 0.49 13.77
C ALA A 18 -3.55 1.02 13.96
N ARG A 19 -4.46 0.19 14.46
CA ARG A 19 -5.83 0.62 14.79
C ARG A 19 -5.85 1.72 15.85
N SER A 20 -5.04 1.58 16.90
CA SER A 20 -4.94 2.60 17.96
C SER A 20 -4.39 3.93 17.44
N LEU A 21 -3.52 3.93 16.43
CA LEU A 21 -3.04 5.17 15.80
C LEU A 21 -4.14 5.89 15.03
N LEU A 22 -5.10 5.15 14.45
CA LEU A 22 -6.24 5.72 13.72
C LEU A 22 -7.29 6.35 14.65
N ASP A 23 -7.31 5.95 15.93
CA ASP A 23 -8.22 6.52 16.94
C ASP A 23 -7.76 7.91 17.44
N ALA A 24 -6.60 8.41 16.98
CA ALA A 24 -6.10 9.73 17.36
C ALA A 24 -6.92 10.87 16.72
N GLU A 25 -7.23 11.90 17.50
CA GLU A 25 -8.08 13.02 17.07
C GLU A 25 -7.38 14.00 16.10
N ASP A 26 -6.06 13.89 15.97
CA ASP A 26 -5.19 14.80 15.22
C ASP A 26 -4.50 14.13 14.02
N VAL A 27 -5.00 12.99 13.54
CA VAL A 27 -4.49 12.34 12.33
C VAL A 27 -4.78 13.22 11.11
N THR A 28 -3.72 13.78 10.51
CA THR A 28 -3.84 14.66 9.34
C THR A 28 -3.59 13.96 8.01
N ALA A 29 -3.02 12.74 8.02
CA ALA A 29 -2.76 11.96 6.82
C ALA A 29 -2.68 10.47 7.15
N ILE A 30 -3.17 9.63 6.22
CA ILE A 30 -3.08 8.17 6.28
C ILE A 30 -2.66 7.61 4.93
N HIS A 31 -1.83 6.58 4.98
CA HIS A 31 -1.53 5.71 3.85
C HIS A 31 -1.59 4.27 4.36
N VAL A 32 -2.51 3.46 3.83
CA VAL A 32 -2.66 2.06 4.21
C VAL A 32 -2.60 1.18 2.96
N GLY A 33 -1.83 0.10 3.06
CA GLY A 33 -1.83 -1.00 2.11
C GLY A 33 -2.32 -2.26 2.82
N VAL A 34 -3.31 -2.94 2.25
CA VAL A 34 -3.86 -4.19 2.79
C VAL A 34 -3.62 -5.29 1.76
N VAL A 35 -2.88 -6.31 2.17
CA VAL A 35 -2.62 -7.49 1.33
C VAL A 35 -3.60 -8.58 1.72
N HIS A 36 -4.35 -9.09 0.75
CA HIS A 36 -5.21 -10.25 0.94
C HIS A 36 -5.01 -11.27 -0.20
N GLY A 37 -4.34 -12.38 0.12
CA GLY A 37 -3.91 -13.32 -0.91
C GLY A 37 -2.88 -12.66 -1.83
N GLU A 38 -3.23 -12.54 -3.11
CA GLU A 38 -2.38 -11.92 -4.15
C GLU A 38 -2.79 -10.46 -4.46
N GLU A 39 -3.91 -10.00 -3.88
CA GLU A 39 -4.46 -8.67 -4.11
C GLU A 39 -3.93 -7.67 -3.07
N VAL A 40 -3.70 -6.43 -3.52
CA VAL A 40 -3.22 -5.33 -2.69
C VAL A 40 -4.16 -4.14 -2.88
N ASP A 41 -4.94 -3.85 -1.85
CA ASP A 41 -5.74 -2.62 -1.79
C ASP A 41 -4.93 -1.51 -1.12
N THR A 42 -4.99 -0.31 -1.69
CA THR A 42 -4.35 0.87 -1.09
C THR A 42 -5.35 2.00 -0.90
N ALA A 43 -5.25 2.69 0.23
CA ALA A 43 -5.99 3.91 0.48
C ALA A 43 -5.06 5.00 1.00
N PHE A 44 -5.12 6.17 0.35
CA PHE A 44 -4.40 7.37 0.73
C PHE A 44 -5.39 8.51 0.94
N ALA A 45 -5.33 9.15 2.10
CA ALA A 45 -6.12 10.34 2.40
C ALA A 45 -5.28 11.31 3.23
N GLN A 46 -5.34 12.60 2.91
CA GLN A 46 -4.65 13.64 3.65
C GLN A 46 -5.46 14.92 3.71
N THR A 47 -5.24 15.70 4.76
CA THR A 47 -5.79 17.05 4.94
C THR A 47 -4.63 17.99 5.20
N ALA A 48 -4.47 19.01 4.36
CA ALA A 48 -3.45 20.03 4.51
C ALA A 48 -4.04 21.42 4.23
N ASP A 49 -3.49 22.43 4.91
CA ASP A 49 -3.91 23.82 4.75
C ASP A 49 -3.29 24.47 3.50
N ASP A 50 -2.22 23.88 2.93
CA ASP A 50 -1.50 24.38 1.77
C ASP A 50 -0.88 23.26 0.89
N PRO A 51 -0.75 23.47 -0.44
CA PRO A 51 -0.22 22.46 -1.38
C PRO A 51 1.25 22.07 -1.18
N GLU A 52 2.08 22.96 -0.60
CA GLU A 52 3.50 22.68 -0.35
C GLU A 52 3.66 21.70 0.82
N GLY A 53 2.79 21.81 1.83
CA GLY A 53 2.63 20.86 2.92
C GLY A 53 2.15 19.47 2.44
N GLU A 54 1.27 19.40 1.46
CA GLU A 54 0.83 18.14 0.84
C GLU A 54 2.00 17.37 0.21
N GLY A 55 2.79 18.05 -0.62
CA GLY A 55 3.92 17.43 -1.33
C GLY A 55 5.00 16.93 -0.36
N LEU A 56 5.36 17.72 0.65
CA LEU A 56 6.37 17.33 1.63
C LEU A 56 5.91 16.14 2.50
N ARG A 57 4.63 16.08 2.84
CA ARG A 57 4.05 14.95 3.59
C ARG A 57 4.05 13.67 2.78
N ALA A 58 3.63 13.73 1.52
CA ALA A 58 3.70 12.58 0.61
C ALA A 58 5.14 12.05 0.48
N LEU A 59 6.12 12.95 0.32
CA LEU A 59 7.54 12.58 0.29
C LEU A 59 8.03 11.97 1.60
N THR A 60 7.57 12.49 2.74
CA THR A 60 7.92 11.94 4.06
C THR A 60 7.38 10.53 4.22
N LEU A 61 6.13 10.29 3.84
CA LEU A 61 5.51 8.95 3.85
C LEU A 61 6.28 7.98 2.93
N LEU A 62 6.62 8.41 1.72
CA LEU A 62 7.44 7.63 0.80
C LEU A 62 8.81 7.29 1.41
N ALA A 63 9.49 8.26 2.03
CA ALA A 63 10.78 8.04 2.67
C ALA A 63 10.69 7.04 3.83
N THR A 64 9.62 7.11 4.64
CA THR A 64 9.34 6.12 5.69
C THR A 64 9.12 4.73 5.09
N HIS A 65 8.39 4.63 3.98
CA HIS A 65 8.14 3.35 3.31
C HIS A 65 9.41 2.76 2.69
N LEU A 66 10.23 3.56 2.00
CA LEU A 66 11.51 3.14 1.45
C LEU A 66 12.42 2.58 2.53
N ARG A 67 12.47 3.23 3.70
CA ARG A 67 13.26 2.76 4.82
C ARG A 67 12.80 1.38 5.31
N LEU A 68 11.49 1.20 5.52
CA LEU A 68 10.91 -0.06 5.96
C LEU A 68 11.27 -1.21 4.99
N VAL A 69 11.01 -1.00 3.70
CA VAL A 69 11.25 -2.02 2.67
C VAL A 69 12.73 -2.35 2.52
N ALA A 70 13.61 -1.35 2.59
CA ALA A 70 15.05 -1.56 2.53
C ALA A 70 15.56 -2.37 3.73
N GLU A 71 15.08 -2.07 4.94
CA GLU A 71 15.42 -2.81 6.16
C GLU A 71 14.97 -4.28 6.07
N GLU A 72 13.75 -4.54 5.57
CA GLU A 72 13.22 -5.91 5.39
C GLU A 72 13.92 -6.68 4.27
N ALA A 73 14.20 -6.03 3.13
CA ALA A 73 14.82 -6.67 1.98
C ALA A 73 16.35 -6.78 2.09
N GLY A 74 16.97 -6.06 3.04
CA GLY A 74 18.42 -6.05 3.22
C GLY A 74 19.19 -5.39 2.07
N VAL A 75 18.59 -4.39 1.42
CA VAL A 75 19.16 -3.63 0.29
C VAL A 75 19.25 -2.14 0.61
N ASP A 76 19.94 -1.36 -0.23
CA ASP A 76 20.00 0.10 -0.07
C ASP A 76 18.74 0.81 -0.57
N TYR A 77 18.56 2.06 -0.14
CA TYR A 77 17.38 2.85 -0.47
C TYR A 77 17.29 3.14 -1.98
N GLU A 78 18.44 3.35 -2.65
CA GLU A 78 18.47 3.58 -4.09
C GLU A 78 17.96 2.38 -4.89
N THR A 79 18.30 1.15 -4.48
CA THR A 79 17.82 -0.08 -5.13
C THR A 79 16.32 -0.21 -4.97
N VAL A 80 15.77 -0.02 -3.77
CA VAL A 80 14.31 -0.08 -3.55
C VAL A 80 13.59 0.95 -4.41
N ALA A 81 14.08 2.19 -4.43
CA ALA A 81 13.46 3.25 -5.23
C ALA A 81 13.49 2.94 -6.73
N ALA A 82 14.60 2.41 -7.24
CA ALA A 82 14.74 2.05 -8.65
C ALA A 82 13.85 0.86 -9.04
N ASP A 83 13.73 -0.13 -8.16
CA ASP A 83 12.89 -1.31 -8.38
C ASP A 83 11.40 -0.96 -8.31
N ALA A 84 10.99 -0.14 -7.32
CA ALA A 84 9.63 0.37 -7.20
C ALA A 84 9.22 1.19 -8.42
N ALA A 85 10.12 2.06 -8.93
CA ALA A 85 9.87 2.82 -10.15
C ALA A 85 9.65 1.92 -11.38
N ARG A 86 10.45 0.86 -11.53
CA ARG A 86 10.28 -0.12 -12.63
C ARG A 86 8.98 -0.90 -12.49
N LEU A 87 8.59 -1.27 -11.28
CA LEU A 87 7.33 -1.98 -11.03
C LEU A 87 6.12 -1.07 -11.34
N ALA A 88 6.17 0.20 -10.91
CA ALA A 88 5.11 1.16 -11.19
C ALA A 88 4.87 1.34 -12.70
N ASP A 89 5.95 1.47 -13.48
CA ASP A 89 5.91 1.55 -14.94
C ASP A 89 5.25 0.29 -15.56
N SER A 90 5.55 -0.88 -14.99
CA SER A 90 4.98 -2.16 -15.46
C SER A 90 3.49 -2.32 -15.13
N VAL A 91 3.01 -1.71 -14.04
CA VAL A 91 1.59 -1.73 -13.64
C VAL A 91 0.76 -0.82 -14.54
N GLU A 92 1.28 0.34 -14.95
CA GLU A 92 0.63 1.20 -15.94
C GLU A 92 0.50 0.54 -17.33
N GLU A 93 1.40 -0.39 -17.67
CA GLU A 93 1.35 -1.16 -18.92
C GLU A 93 0.37 -2.35 -18.91
N LEU A 94 -0.17 -2.76 -17.75
CA LEU A 94 -1.19 -3.79 -17.69
C LEU A 94 -2.53 -3.16 -18.13
N PRO A 95 -3.10 -3.54 -19.30
CA PRO A 95 -4.42 -3.08 -19.66
C PRO A 95 -5.38 -3.51 -18.56
N ASP A 96 -6.22 -2.57 -18.13
CA ASP A 96 -7.35 -2.80 -17.25
C ASP A 96 -8.12 -4.03 -17.74
N MET A 97 -7.81 -5.20 -17.17
CA MET A 97 -8.51 -6.46 -17.44
C MET A 97 -9.81 -6.46 -16.62
N GLY A 98 -10.55 -5.39 -16.82
CA GLY A 98 -11.81 -5.06 -16.19
C GLY A 98 -12.80 -4.58 -17.25
N ASP A 99 -12.95 -5.32 -18.35
CA ASP A 99 -14.26 -5.67 -18.96
C ASP A 99 -14.07 -6.47 -20.26
N ASP A 100 -13.93 -7.81 -20.15
CA ASP A 100 -14.41 -8.72 -21.20
C ASP A 100 -15.45 -9.66 -20.58
N SER A 101 -16.51 -9.06 -20.03
CA SER A 101 -17.74 -9.80 -19.76
C SER A 101 -18.49 -9.96 -21.08
N GLY A 102 -18.09 -10.97 -21.85
CA GLY A 102 -18.77 -11.40 -23.06
C GLY A 102 -20.27 -11.60 -22.83
N SER A 103 -21.07 -10.60 -23.20
CA SER A 103 -22.52 -10.76 -23.38
C SER A 103 -22.80 -11.34 -24.76
N GLN A 104 -22.46 -12.62 -24.93
CA GLN A 104 -23.11 -13.46 -25.95
C GLN A 104 -24.38 -14.06 -25.34
N SER A 105 -25.50 -13.36 -25.54
CA SER A 105 -26.91 -13.84 -25.59
C SER A 105 -27.73 -12.56 -25.69
N GLU A 106 -28.43 -12.27 -26.77
CA GLU A 106 -29.71 -12.89 -27.09
C GLU A 106 -29.85 -13.15 -28.61
N ARG A 107 -30.16 -14.40 -28.95
CA ARG A 107 -30.91 -14.73 -30.15
C ARG A 107 -32.38 -14.48 -29.82
N GLU A 108 -33.12 -13.86 -30.73
CA GLU A 108 -34.59 -13.80 -30.95
C GLU A 108 -34.84 -12.41 -31.59
N ASP A 109 -35.43 -12.24 -32.78
CA ASP A 109 -36.45 -12.97 -33.55
C ASP A 109 -36.14 -13.02 -35.06
#